data_AF-A0AAV1UXB4-F1
#
_entry.id   AF-A0AAV1UXB4-F1
#
_cell.length_a   1.000
_cell.length_b   1.000
_cell.length_c   1.000
_cell.angle_alpha   90.00
_cell.angle_beta   90.00
_cell.angle_gamma   90.00
#
_symmetry.space_group_name_H-M   'P 1'
#
loop_
_entity.id
_entity.type
_entity.pdbx_description
1 polymer ?
#
loop_
_entity_poly.entity_id
_entity_poly.type
_entity_poly.pdbx_seq_one_letter_code
_entity_poly.pdbx_strand_id
1 'polypeptide(L)'
;MWASGAAVVRGVHSVPIDLSKAGCVAATESLLRRHISAAYWEGDTLTFRIDTATVQAIASKAVGEQCIRGTFCHEWLEQWQTLHDLLTWIWHGDGTIKFELQRSRSPAIRRAVSVLCKAIVCNYPTLFLQPRSPSLLRPIDASTSSNLSWRLSENAKSIVFSNNTIVYTSVPVQSRYDCELRARADINKRDFRFHDHPILSRLEAVSGQRLAQGTVERDRAIAVQATNNKDLHDALSQLDWRDIRAVKGAGASTVQTLFRLKANKLKLWNYVHSDGSCPHGECPRDVPISLQHVFWECPIAKAAWKDFDIRWRRLGHNVPANLIESCFSLGLDDTPTRAWRTVCDHVRAAGTKHCDVLYEVSRDLWRLTVAATIQAIWCARLRLRHEPDALQSTLRAAICVTVDNALRDLVSLSYKFDTDISKLPKNAATRALADRLKGTINGTILSPPI
;
A
#
# COMPACT_ATOMS: atom_id res chain seq x y z
N MET A 1 -18.97 -23.84 -0.38
CA MET A 1 -18.74 -23.33 -1.75
C MET A 1 -17.76 -22.16 -1.81
N TRP A 2 -17.96 -21.03 -1.10
CA TRP A 2 -16.92 -20.00 -0.94
C TRP A 2 -15.69 -20.49 -0.17
N ALA A 3 -15.85 -21.42 0.77
CA ALA A 3 -14.71 -22.12 1.40
C ALA A 3 -13.83 -22.89 0.38
N SER A 4 -14.39 -23.35 -0.75
CA SER A 4 -13.64 -24.07 -1.79
C SER A 4 -12.98 -23.10 -2.79
N GLY A 5 -13.66 -22.03 -3.19
CA GLY A 5 -13.05 -20.96 -4.01
C GLY A 5 -11.94 -20.22 -3.26
N ALA A 6 -12.16 -19.92 -1.98
CA ALA A 6 -11.12 -19.42 -1.09
C ALA A 6 -10.03 -20.45 -0.85
N ALA A 7 -10.29 -21.76 -0.89
CA ALA A 7 -9.22 -22.78 -0.78
C ALA A 7 -8.31 -22.81 -2.01
N VAL A 8 -8.86 -22.59 -3.21
CA VAL A 8 -8.09 -22.48 -4.47
C VAL A 8 -7.23 -21.20 -4.47
N VAL A 9 -7.76 -20.08 -3.96
CA VAL A 9 -6.98 -18.84 -3.77
C VAL A 9 -5.97 -18.97 -2.60
N ARG A 10 -6.33 -19.67 -1.50
CA ARG A 10 -5.46 -19.99 -0.35
C ARG A 10 -4.28 -20.90 -0.72
N GLY A 11 -4.44 -21.76 -1.73
CA GLY A 11 -3.36 -22.58 -2.26
C GLY A 11 -2.31 -21.79 -3.05
N VAL A 12 -2.66 -20.58 -3.52
CA VAL A 12 -1.77 -19.68 -4.27
C VAL A 12 -1.18 -18.59 -3.37
N HIS A 13 -1.90 -18.15 -2.33
CA HIS A 13 -1.41 -17.15 -1.38
C HIS A 13 -1.81 -17.46 0.08
N SER A 14 -0.81 -17.49 0.96
CA SER A 14 -0.86 -17.86 2.38
C SER A 14 -1.31 -16.72 3.29
N VAL A 15 -2.51 -16.16 3.10
CA VAL A 15 -3.09 -15.16 4.02
C VAL A 15 -4.54 -15.50 4.37
N PRO A 16 -4.91 -15.64 5.66
CA PRO A 16 -6.28 -15.91 6.08
C PRO A 16 -7.17 -14.65 6.02
N ILE A 17 -8.42 -14.83 5.59
CA ILE A 17 -9.48 -13.80 5.67
C ILE A 17 -10.09 -13.87 7.07
N ASP A 18 -10.12 -12.73 7.76
CA ASP A 18 -10.73 -12.56 9.09
C ASP A 18 -12.26 -12.80 9.07
N LEU A 19 -12.78 -13.41 10.15
CA LEU A 19 -14.18 -13.75 10.41
C LEU A 19 -15.11 -12.53 10.40
N SER A 20 -14.62 -11.34 10.77
CA SER A 20 -15.43 -10.10 10.73
C SER A 20 -15.81 -9.70 9.30
N LYS A 21 -14.92 -9.95 8.33
CA LYS A 21 -15.14 -9.69 6.90
C LYS A 21 -16.05 -10.75 6.26
N ALA A 22 -16.06 -11.96 6.81
CA ALA A 22 -16.93 -13.03 6.34
C ALA A 22 -18.43 -12.68 6.50
N GLY A 23 -18.80 -11.95 7.56
CA GLY A 23 -20.18 -11.50 7.79
C GLY A 23 -20.66 -10.44 6.79
N CYS A 24 -19.83 -9.42 6.51
CA CYS A 24 -20.16 -8.41 5.49
C CYS A 24 -20.24 -9.00 4.09
N VAL A 25 -19.34 -9.93 3.76
CA VAL A 25 -19.34 -10.64 2.48
C VAL A 25 -20.57 -11.55 2.37
N ALA A 26 -20.96 -12.25 3.44
CA ALA A 26 -22.15 -13.11 3.46
C ALA A 26 -23.47 -12.30 3.37
N ALA A 27 -23.55 -11.14 4.03
CA ALA A 27 -24.71 -10.25 3.93
C ALA A 27 -24.83 -9.66 2.51
N THR A 28 -23.71 -9.23 1.92
CA THR A 28 -23.64 -8.74 0.54
C THR A 28 -23.98 -9.84 -0.46
N GLU A 29 -23.44 -11.05 -0.28
CA GLU A 29 -23.78 -12.24 -1.08
C GLU A 29 -25.27 -12.58 -0.97
N SER A 30 -25.85 -12.58 0.23
CA SER A 30 -27.28 -12.92 0.46
C SER A 30 -28.22 -11.91 -0.20
N LEU A 31 -27.89 -10.62 -0.10
CA LEU A 31 -28.66 -9.53 -0.72
C LEU A 31 -28.60 -9.64 -2.24
N LEU A 32 -27.42 -9.92 -2.81
CA LEU A 32 -27.20 -9.98 -4.26
C LEU A 32 -27.57 -11.31 -4.91
N ARG A 33 -27.58 -12.43 -4.17
CA ARG A 33 -28.04 -13.73 -4.66
C ARG A 33 -29.52 -13.67 -5.08
N ARG A 34 -30.29 -12.72 -4.55
CA ARG A 34 -31.68 -12.44 -4.95
C ARG A 34 -31.79 -11.64 -6.27
N HIS A 35 -30.69 -11.03 -6.74
CA HIS A 35 -30.67 -10.10 -7.86
C HIS A 35 -29.82 -10.54 -9.05
N ILE A 36 -28.93 -11.54 -8.88
CA ILE A 36 -28.32 -12.26 -10.00
C ILE A 36 -29.35 -13.27 -10.49
N SER A 37 -30.06 -12.93 -11.57
CA SER A 37 -31.14 -13.78 -12.09
C SER A 37 -30.62 -15.06 -12.73
N ALA A 38 -29.39 -15.04 -13.25
CA ALA A 38 -28.71 -16.21 -13.79
C ALA A 38 -27.19 -16.03 -13.84
N ALA A 39 -26.46 -17.10 -13.54
CA ALA A 39 -25.03 -17.22 -13.83
C ALA A 39 -24.77 -18.61 -14.43
N TYR A 40 -24.35 -18.67 -15.69
CA TYR A 40 -24.10 -19.93 -16.38
C TYR A 40 -22.84 -19.87 -17.25
N TRP A 41 -22.23 -21.04 -17.45
CA TRP A 41 -21.10 -21.21 -18.35
C TRP A 41 -21.58 -21.71 -19.72
N GLU A 42 -21.04 -21.12 -20.77
CA GLU A 42 -21.15 -21.58 -22.14
C GLU A 42 -19.73 -21.63 -22.71
N GLY A 43 -19.17 -22.85 -22.80
CA GLY A 43 -17.76 -23.04 -23.12
C GLY A 43 -16.83 -22.38 -22.09
N ASP A 44 -16.03 -21.42 -22.56
CA ASP A 44 -15.11 -20.59 -21.76
C ASP A 44 -15.69 -19.21 -21.39
N THR A 45 -16.98 -19.00 -21.66
CA THR A 45 -17.69 -17.76 -21.32
C THR A 45 -18.59 -17.97 -20.11
N LEU A 46 -18.46 -17.10 -19.11
CA LEU A 46 -19.34 -17.00 -17.96
C LEU A 46 -20.24 -15.78 -18.14
N THR A 47 -21.55 -16.02 -18.20
CA THR A 47 -22.53 -14.94 -18.36
C THR A 47 -23.25 -14.68 -17.05
N PHE A 48 -23.28 -13.41 -16.64
CA PHE A 48 -24.12 -12.90 -15.56
C PHE A 48 -25.23 -12.05 -16.13
N ARG A 49 -26.46 -12.32 -15.72
CA ARG A 49 -27.57 -11.40 -15.95
C ARG A 49 -27.92 -10.72 -14.63
N ILE A 50 -27.87 -9.40 -14.64
CA ILE A 50 -28.17 -8.58 -13.47
C ILE A 50 -29.26 -7.60 -13.86
N ASP A 51 -30.27 -7.49 -13.02
CA ASP A 51 -31.31 -6.49 -13.22
C ASP A 51 -30.71 -5.08 -13.16
N THR A 52 -30.82 -4.34 -14.27
CA THR A 52 -30.20 -3.02 -14.45
C THR A 52 -30.70 -2.00 -13.43
N ALA A 53 -31.99 -2.06 -13.07
CA ALA A 53 -32.58 -1.19 -12.05
C ALA A 53 -31.95 -1.46 -10.66
N THR A 54 -31.74 -2.72 -10.33
CA THR A 54 -31.06 -3.13 -9.10
C THR A 54 -29.59 -2.69 -9.08
N VAL A 55 -28.84 -2.83 -10.19
CA VAL A 55 -27.42 -2.39 -10.25
C VAL A 55 -27.30 -0.89 -9.98
N GLN A 56 -28.20 -0.08 -10.56
CA GLN A 56 -28.22 1.36 -10.32
C GLN A 56 -28.60 1.71 -8.88
N ALA A 57 -29.56 1.00 -8.28
CA ALA A 57 -29.93 1.17 -6.88
C ALA A 57 -28.79 0.79 -5.93
N ILE A 58 -28.09 -0.31 -6.20
CA ILE A 58 -26.93 -0.77 -5.41
C ILE A 58 -25.73 0.15 -5.61
N ALA A 59 -25.45 0.61 -6.83
CA ALA A 59 -24.38 1.57 -7.07
C ALA A 59 -24.66 2.90 -6.35
N SER A 60 -25.91 3.37 -6.32
CA SER A 60 -26.30 4.59 -5.62
C SER A 60 -26.17 4.44 -4.10
N LYS A 61 -26.53 3.28 -3.55
CA LYS A 61 -26.46 3.00 -2.11
C LYS A 61 -25.03 2.66 -1.63
N ALA A 62 -24.28 1.89 -2.40
CA ALA A 62 -22.89 1.52 -2.11
C ALA A 62 -21.90 2.67 -2.28
N VAL A 63 -22.16 3.62 -3.20
CA VAL A 63 -21.36 4.86 -3.32
C VAL A 63 -21.57 5.78 -2.10
N GLY A 64 -22.76 5.76 -1.49
CA GLY A 64 -23.05 6.54 -0.28
C GLY A 64 -22.45 5.97 1.01
N GLU A 65 -22.37 4.64 1.15
CA GLU A 65 -21.96 4.00 2.41
C GLU A 65 -20.56 3.33 2.37
N GLN A 66 -20.00 3.06 1.19
CA GLN A 66 -18.72 2.36 1.04
C GLN A 66 -17.73 3.10 0.12
N CYS A 67 -17.35 4.31 0.50
CA CYS A 67 -16.09 4.88 0.04
C CYS A 67 -14.90 4.16 0.72
N ILE A 68 -14.35 3.15 0.04
CA ILE A 68 -12.94 2.69 0.11
C ILE A 68 -12.38 2.56 1.55
N ARG A 69 -12.74 1.51 2.30
CA ARG A 69 -12.19 1.26 3.66
C ARG A 69 -11.70 -0.17 3.92
N GLY A 70 -11.12 -0.85 2.93
CA GLY A 70 -10.48 -2.16 3.13
C GLY A 70 -9.15 -2.31 2.40
N THR A 71 -8.18 -2.98 3.03
CA THR A 71 -6.91 -3.43 2.42
C THR A 71 -7.10 -4.25 1.15
N PHE A 72 -8.26 -4.89 1.02
CA PHE A 72 -8.66 -5.69 -0.13
C PHE A 72 -8.61 -4.94 -1.47
N CYS A 73 -8.90 -3.63 -1.52
CA CYS A 73 -8.89 -2.87 -2.78
C CYS A 73 -7.48 -2.66 -3.37
N HIS A 74 -6.45 -2.51 -2.53
CA HIS A 74 -5.12 -2.11 -3.00
C HIS A 74 -4.33 -3.31 -3.54
N GLU A 75 -4.41 -4.46 -2.86
CA GLU A 75 -3.85 -5.74 -3.33
C GLU A 75 -4.51 -6.21 -4.63
N TRP A 76 -5.81 -5.91 -4.81
CA TRP A 76 -6.54 -6.21 -6.04
C TRP A 76 -6.16 -5.34 -7.22
N LEU A 77 -5.94 -4.04 -7.01
CA LEU A 77 -5.53 -3.12 -8.08
C LEU A 77 -4.14 -3.49 -8.61
N GLU A 78 -3.24 -4.02 -7.79
CA GLU A 78 -1.93 -4.53 -8.22
C GLU A 78 -2.04 -5.83 -9.03
N GLN A 79 -3.02 -6.68 -8.73
CA GLN A 79 -3.30 -7.93 -9.47
C GLN A 79 -4.25 -7.74 -10.67
N TRP A 80 -4.75 -6.52 -10.88
CA TRP A 80 -5.70 -6.18 -11.94
C TRP A 80 -5.15 -6.48 -13.34
N GLN A 81 -3.86 -6.24 -13.55
CA GLN A 81 -3.18 -6.56 -14.82
C GLN A 81 -3.20 -8.07 -15.10
N THR A 82 -2.86 -8.88 -14.10
CA THR A 82 -2.88 -10.36 -14.17
C THR A 82 -4.28 -10.91 -14.46
N LEU A 83 -5.32 -10.25 -13.93
CA LEU A 83 -6.71 -10.61 -14.19
C LEU A 83 -7.13 -10.32 -15.62
N HIS A 84 -6.66 -9.21 -16.20
CA HIS A 84 -6.92 -8.86 -17.60
C HIS A 84 -6.26 -9.85 -18.57
N ASP A 85 -5.13 -10.44 -18.19
CA ASP A 85 -4.46 -11.51 -18.97
C ASP A 85 -5.23 -12.85 -18.89
N LEU A 86 -6.05 -13.04 -17.86
CA LEU A 86 -6.83 -14.26 -17.64
C LEU A 86 -8.25 -14.16 -18.21
N LEU A 87 -8.86 -12.98 -18.13
CA LEU A 87 -10.27 -12.74 -18.37
C LEU A 87 -10.47 -11.43 -19.13
N THR A 88 -11.22 -11.49 -20.23
CA THR A 88 -11.84 -10.32 -20.84
C THR A 88 -13.30 -10.24 -20.41
N TRP A 89 -13.92 -9.06 -20.47
CA TRP A 89 -15.35 -8.94 -20.22
C TRP A 89 -16.01 -7.91 -21.12
N ILE A 90 -17.29 -8.11 -21.38
CA ILE A 90 -18.13 -7.23 -22.17
C ILE A 90 -19.42 -6.98 -21.40
N TRP A 91 -19.76 -5.70 -21.23
CA TRP A 91 -21.06 -5.28 -20.71
C TRP A 91 -22.01 -5.06 -21.88
N HIS A 92 -23.13 -5.77 -21.88
CA HIS A 92 -24.24 -5.56 -22.80
C HIS A 92 -25.25 -4.59 -22.18
N GLY A 93 -25.81 -3.70 -23.01
CA GLY A 93 -26.74 -2.65 -22.56
C GLY A 93 -28.02 -3.14 -21.89
N ASP A 94 -28.28 -4.45 -21.92
CA ASP A 94 -29.41 -5.13 -21.26
C ASP A 94 -29.11 -5.55 -19.80
N GLY A 95 -27.95 -5.19 -19.25
CA GLY A 95 -27.52 -5.58 -17.91
C GLY A 95 -26.78 -6.92 -17.84
N THR A 96 -26.44 -7.48 -19.00
CA THR A 96 -25.67 -8.73 -19.08
C THR A 96 -24.16 -8.45 -19.09
N ILE A 97 -23.42 -9.13 -18.21
CA ILE A 97 -21.95 -9.12 -18.23
C ILE A 97 -21.47 -10.49 -18.69
N LYS A 98 -20.68 -10.51 -19.76
CA LYS A 98 -19.98 -11.72 -20.21
C LYS A 98 -18.53 -11.63 -19.81
N PHE A 99 -18.03 -12.62 -19.09
CA PHE A 99 -16.61 -12.81 -18.82
C PHE A 99 -16.12 -13.96 -19.70
N GLU A 100 -15.07 -13.72 -20.47
CA GLU A 100 -14.47 -14.71 -21.36
C GLU A 100 -13.08 -15.07 -20.85
N LEU A 101 -12.84 -16.36 -20.61
CA LEU A 101 -11.52 -16.86 -20.26
C LEU A 101 -10.65 -16.90 -21.52
N GLN A 102 -9.48 -16.24 -21.46
CA GLN A 102 -8.53 -16.20 -22.58
C GLN A 102 -7.93 -17.57 -22.94
N ARG A 103 -8.08 -18.58 -22.07
CA ARG A 103 -7.64 -19.97 -22.31
C ARG A 103 -8.63 -20.94 -21.66
N SER A 104 -8.84 -22.09 -22.29
CA SER A 104 -9.62 -23.19 -21.70
C SER A 104 -8.97 -23.69 -20.42
N ARG A 105 -9.77 -23.85 -19.36
CA ARG A 105 -9.28 -24.24 -18.02
C ARG A 105 -10.11 -25.38 -17.43
N SER A 106 -9.50 -26.07 -16.46
CA SER A 106 -10.16 -27.15 -15.74
C SER A 106 -11.43 -26.68 -15.01
N PRO A 107 -12.40 -27.59 -14.75
CA PRO A 107 -13.63 -27.25 -14.02
C PRO A 107 -13.39 -26.61 -12.64
N ALA A 108 -12.27 -26.95 -11.96
CA ALA A 108 -11.92 -26.36 -10.68
C ALA A 108 -11.56 -24.87 -10.80
N ILE A 109 -10.80 -24.50 -11.83
CA ILE A 109 -10.44 -23.10 -12.11
C ILE A 109 -11.68 -22.31 -12.52
N ARG A 110 -12.53 -22.87 -13.39
CA ARG A 110 -13.82 -22.23 -13.78
C ARG A 110 -14.70 -21.94 -12.56
N ARG A 111 -14.76 -22.85 -11.58
CA ARG A 111 -15.49 -22.61 -10.31
C ARG A 111 -14.88 -21.45 -9.51
N ALA A 112 -13.55 -21.40 -9.37
CA ALA A 112 -12.87 -20.33 -8.65
C ALA A 112 -13.07 -18.97 -9.34
N VAL A 113 -12.91 -18.92 -10.66
CA VAL A 113 -13.16 -17.74 -11.50
C VAL A 113 -14.61 -17.28 -11.41
N SER A 114 -15.58 -18.20 -11.37
CA SER A 114 -16.99 -17.83 -11.21
C SER A 114 -17.28 -17.19 -9.86
N VAL A 115 -16.69 -17.72 -8.77
CA VAL A 115 -16.77 -17.10 -7.44
C VAL A 115 -16.13 -15.72 -7.46
N LEU A 116 -15.00 -15.59 -8.14
CA LEU A 116 -14.28 -14.33 -8.29
C LEU A 116 -15.09 -13.28 -9.03
N CYS A 117 -15.57 -13.58 -10.23
CA CYS A 117 -16.35 -12.65 -11.04
C CYS A 117 -17.63 -12.23 -10.31
N LYS A 118 -18.30 -13.15 -9.61
CA LYS A 118 -19.41 -12.82 -8.69
C LYS A 118 -18.98 -11.81 -7.65
N ALA A 119 -17.85 -12.04 -6.97
CA ALA A 119 -17.35 -11.12 -5.96
C ALA A 119 -17.07 -9.72 -6.55
N ILE A 120 -16.46 -9.62 -7.72
CA ILE A 120 -16.14 -8.32 -8.33
C ILE A 120 -17.43 -7.59 -8.73
N VAL A 121 -18.35 -8.28 -9.41
CA VAL A 121 -19.65 -7.73 -9.83
C VAL A 121 -20.45 -7.24 -8.63
N CYS A 122 -20.43 -8.00 -7.55
CA CYS A 122 -21.18 -7.70 -6.35
C CYS A 122 -20.61 -6.53 -5.54
N ASN A 123 -19.29 -6.49 -5.37
CA ASN A 123 -18.63 -5.49 -4.52
C ASN A 123 -18.25 -4.22 -5.30
N TYR A 124 -18.11 -4.33 -6.62
CA TYR A 124 -17.65 -3.25 -7.49
C TYR A 124 -18.44 -3.19 -8.81
N PRO A 125 -19.78 -3.09 -8.77
CA PRO A 125 -20.60 -3.06 -9.98
C PRO A 125 -20.21 -1.90 -10.92
N THR A 126 -19.70 -0.80 -10.36
CA THR A 126 -19.23 0.38 -11.11
C THR A 126 -17.99 0.13 -11.96
N LEU A 127 -17.27 -0.96 -11.77
CA LEU A 127 -16.17 -1.37 -12.67
C LEU A 127 -16.68 -1.84 -14.03
N PHE A 128 -17.95 -2.25 -14.11
CA PHE A 128 -18.54 -2.86 -15.29
C PHE A 128 -19.59 -1.98 -16.00
N LEU A 129 -20.00 -0.88 -15.38
CA LEU A 129 -20.91 0.09 -16.00
C LEU A 129 -20.20 0.81 -17.16
N GLN A 130 -20.54 0.37 -18.39
CA GLN A 130 -20.07 0.83 -19.72
C GLN A 130 -18.56 0.67 -20.02
N PRO A 131 -18.21 0.24 -21.25
CA PRO A 131 -16.86 0.45 -21.77
C PRO A 131 -16.56 1.94 -21.68
N ARG A 132 -15.60 2.29 -20.84
CA ARG A 132 -15.19 3.68 -20.62
C ARG A 132 -14.75 4.23 -21.95
N SER A 133 -15.50 5.17 -22.51
CA SER A 133 -14.90 6.06 -23.49
C SER A 133 -13.73 6.73 -22.76
N PRO A 134 -12.49 6.61 -23.24
CA PRO A 134 -11.32 7.11 -22.53
C PRO A 134 -11.36 8.63 -22.31
N SER A 135 -12.34 9.33 -22.87
CA SER A 135 -12.60 10.75 -22.69
C SER A 135 -13.68 11.11 -21.66
N LEU A 136 -14.52 10.17 -21.21
CA LEU A 136 -15.69 10.49 -20.38
C LEU A 136 -15.29 10.83 -18.93
N LEU A 137 -15.68 12.01 -18.46
CA LEU A 137 -15.46 12.49 -17.10
C LEU A 137 -16.66 12.21 -16.20
N ARG A 138 -16.41 11.75 -14.97
CA ARG A 138 -17.47 11.40 -14.02
C ARG A 138 -17.57 12.43 -12.89
N PRO A 139 -18.75 13.04 -12.64
CA PRO A 139 -18.96 13.88 -11.47
C PRO A 139 -18.80 13.08 -10.17
N ILE A 140 -18.22 13.68 -9.13
CA ILE A 140 -18.22 13.09 -7.77
C ILE A 140 -19.61 13.20 -7.14
N ASP A 141 -20.34 14.28 -7.44
CA ASP A 141 -21.66 14.54 -6.87
C ASP A 141 -22.73 13.62 -7.48
N ALA A 142 -23.25 12.70 -6.66
CA ALA A 142 -24.30 11.74 -7.03
C ALA A 142 -25.64 12.40 -7.37
N SER A 143 -25.85 13.68 -7.00
CA SER A 143 -27.04 14.45 -7.40
C SER A 143 -26.97 14.96 -8.84
N THR A 144 -25.86 14.76 -9.53
CA THR A 144 -25.73 15.11 -10.94
C THR A 144 -26.55 14.13 -11.77
N SER A 145 -27.58 14.64 -12.46
CA SER A 145 -28.46 13.84 -13.31
C SER A 145 -27.66 12.98 -14.28
N SER A 146 -28.06 11.70 -14.43
CA SER A 146 -27.50 10.74 -15.39
C SER A 146 -27.54 11.23 -16.85
N ASN A 147 -28.31 12.27 -17.10
CA ASN A 147 -28.53 12.86 -18.42
C ASN A 147 -27.45 13.88 -18.82
N LEU A 148 -26.47 14.13 -17.94
CA LEU A 148 -25.38 15.08 -18.16
C LEU A 148 -24.07 14.32 -18.39
N SER A 149 -23.34 14.68 -19.44
CA SER A 149 -22.07 14.04 -19.75
C SER A 149 -21.01 15.05 -20.19
N TRP A 150 -19.80 14.88 -19.67
CA TRP A 150 -18.62 15.67 -20.02
C TRP A 150 -17.59 14.74 -20.64
N ARG A 151 -17.11 15.08 -21.83
CA ARG A 151 -16.10 14.30 -22.55
C ARG A 151 -14.91 15.18 -22.90
N LEU A 152 -13.71 14.73 -22.64
CA LEU A 152 -12.50 15.35 -23.15
C LEU A 152 -12.30 15.02 -24.63
N SER A 153 -11.66 15.91 -25.39
CA SER A 153 -11.08 15.52 -26.67
C SER A 153 -9.99 14.48 -26.46
N GLU A 154 -9.66 13.69 -27.49
CA GLU A 154 -8.65 12.62 -27.40
C GLU A 154 -7.28 13.14 -26.91
N ASN A 155 -6.93 14.38 -27.28
CA ASN A 155 -5.71 15.05 -26.87
C ASN A 155 -5.82 15.84 -25.54
N ALA A 156 -6.95 15.73 -24.84
CA ALA A 156 -7.25 16.43 -23.59
C ALA A 156 -7.30 17.97 -23.67
N LYS A 157 -7.18 18.58 -24.85
CA LYS A 157 -7.09 20.05 -24.98
C LYS A 157 -8.43 20.76 -24.89
N SER A 158 -9.54 20.02 -24.91
CA SER A 158 -10.88 20.59 -24.85
C SER A 158 -11.86 19.66 -24.16
N ILE A 159 -12.93 20.22 -23.61
CA ILE A 159 -14.04 19.52 -22.96
C ILE A 159 -15.34 19.82 -23.71
N VAL A 160 -16.12 18.78 -23.95
CA VAL A 160 -17.44 18.83 -24.56
C VAL A 160 -18.46 18.45 -23.50
N PHE A 161 -19.39 19.37 -23.23
CA PHE A 161 -20.56 19.09 -22.43
C PHE A 161 -21.70 18.63 -23.32
N SER A 162 -22.49 17.68 -22.86
CA SER A 162 -23.71 17.23 -23.53
C SER A 162 -24.77 16.92 -22.51
N ASN A 163 -26.01 17.21 -22.88
CA ASN A 163 -27.18 16.65 -22.22
C ASN A 163 -27.90 15.71 -23.20
N ASN A 164 -28.95 15.02 -22.77
CA ASN A 164 -29.70 14.07 -23.62
C ASN A 164 -30.25 14.67 -24.93
N THR A 165 -30.34 15.99 -25.05
CA THR A 165 -30.96 16.66 -26.19
C THR A 165 -29.99 17.47 -27.03
N ILE A 166 -28.86 17.92 -26.48
CA ILE A 166 -27.95 18.89 -27.09
C ILE A 166 -26.51 18.53 -26.73
N VAL A 167 -25.65 18.47 -27.76
CA VAL A 167 -24.20 18.46 -27.62
C VAL A 167 -23.70 19.90 -27.78
N TYR A 168 -23.01 20.42 -26.77
CA TYR A 168 -22.51 21.79 -26.76
C TYR A 168 -21.15 21.88 -27.46
N THR A 169 -20.76 23.10 -27.81
CA THR A 169 -19.46 23.39 -28.44
C THR A 169 -18.30 22.99 -27.53
N SER A 170 -17.24 22.44 -28.14
CA SER A 170 -16.02 22.10 -27.43
C SER A 170 -15.32 23.35 -26.88
N VAL A 171 -14.93 23.33 -25.61
CA VAL A 171 -14.27 24.45 -24.93
C VAL A 171 -12.83 24.06 -24.59
N PRO A 172 -11.82 24.88 -24.90
CA PRO A 172 -10.43 24.56 -24.58
C PRO A 172 -10.20 24.53 -23.06
N VAL A 173 -9.36 23.59 -22.61
CA VAL A 173 -8.96 23.41 -21.21
C VAL A 173 -7.46 23.12 -21.14
N GLN A 174 -6.78 23.64 -20.12
CA GLN A 174 -5.34 23.42 -19.90
C GLN A 174 -5.07 22.64 -18.63
N SER A 175 -6.04 22.60 -17.71
CA SER A 175 -5.91 21.91 -16.42
C SER A 175 -7.19 21.19 -16.03
N ARG A 176 -7.08 20.32 -15.01
CA ARG A 176 -8.27 19.77 -14.34
C ARG A 176 -9.14 20.86 -13.73
N TYR A 177 -8.52 21.89 -13.17
CA TYR A 177 -9.25 23.01 -12.58
C TYR A 177 -10.11 23.71 -13.63
N ASP A 178 -9.60 23.91 -14.84
CA ASP A 178 -10.37 24.50 -15.95
C ASP A 178 -11.56 23.62 -16.33
N CYS A 179 -11.37 22.30 -16.36
CA CYS A 179 -12.44 21.34 -16.62
C CYS A 179 -13.53 21.45 -15.55
N GLU A 180 -13.15 21.46 -14.26
CA GLU A 180 -14.09 21.57 -13.15
C GLU A 180 -14.79 22.94 -13.13
N LEU A 181 -14.06 24.03 -13.40
CA LEU A 181 -14.63 25.37 -13.50
C LEU A 181 -15.64 25.47 -14.65
N ARG A 182 -15.32 24.87 -15.80
CA ARG A 182 -16.24 24.81 -16.93
C ARG A 182 -17.49 24.01 -16.59
N ALA A 183 -17.33 22.84 -15.97
CA ALA A 183 -18.46 22.01 -15.57
C ALA A 183 -19.35 22.70 -14.54
N ARG A 184 -18.79 23.50 -13.60
CA ARG A 184 -19.56 24.38 -12.69
C ARG A 184 -20.44 25.38 -13.45
N ALA A 185 -19.88 25.99 -14.50
CA ALA A 185 -20.60 26.93 -15.34
C ALA A 185 -21.71 26.24 -16.17
N ASP A 186 -21.47 25.02 -16.67
CA ASP A 186 -22.44 24.26 -17.47
C ASP A 186 -23.74 23.93 -16.70
N ILE A 187 -23.66 23.73 -15.38
CA ILE A 187 -24.80 23.33 -14.54
C ILE A 187 -25.18 24.33 -13.46
N ASN A 188 -24.53 25.50 -13.45
CA ASN A 188 -24.70 26.55 -12.44
C ASN A 188 -24.59 26.04 -10.99
N LYS A 189 -23.60 25.18 -10.70
CA LYS A 189 -23.30 24.69 -9.34
C LYS A 189 -21.96 25.25 -8.85
N ARG A 190 -21.92 25.72 -7.59
CA ARG A 190 -20.69 26.26 -6.98
C ARG A 190 -19.66 25.17 -6.69
N ASP A 191 -20.10 24.00 -6.23
CA ASP A 191 -19.23 22.87 -5.94
C ASP A 191 -19.45 21.74 -6.93
N PHE A 192 -18.50 21.59 -7.85
CA PHE A 192 -18.46 20.48 -8.78
C PHE A 192 -17.02 20.00 -8.95
N ARG A 193 -16.86 18.68 -8.95
CA ARG A 193 -15.58 17.99 -9.09
C ARG A 193 -15.77 16.72 -9.92
N PHE A 194 -14.74 16.37 -10.67
CA PHE A 194 -14.67 15.07 -11.33
C PHE A 194 -13.93 14.06 -10.48
N HIS A 195 -14.28 12.78 -10.60
CA HIS A 195 -13.43 11.69 -10.15
C HIS A 195 -12.07 11.73 -10.87
N ASP A 196 -11.06 11.11 -10.26
CA ASP A 196 -9.76 10.99 -10.91
C ASP A 196 -9.87 10.25 -12.24
N HIS A 197 -9.27 10.83 -13.27
CA HIS A 197 -9.33 10.34 -14.63
C HIS A 197 -7.94 10.40 -15.26
N PRO A 198 -7.43 9.34 -15.91
CA PRO A 198 -6.05 9.29 -16.40
C PRO A 198 -5.67 10.47 -17.30
N ILE A 199 -6.61 10.92 -18.15
CA ILE A 199 -6.38 12.07 -19.03
C ILE A 199 -6.35 13.40 -18.26
N LEU A 200 -7.20 13.58 -17.24
CA LEU A 200 -7.16 14.77 -16.37
C LEU A 200 -5.87 14.82 -15.57
N SER A 201 -5.41 13.67 -15.08
CA SER A 201 -4.14 13.57 -14.35
C SER A 201 -2.94 13.92 -15.23
N ARG A 202 -2.99 13.63 -16.54
CA ARG A 202 -1.96 14.04 -17.50
C ARG A 202 -1.96 15.56 -17.75
N LEU A 203 -3.12 16.20 -17.81
CA LEU A 203 -3.22 17.67 -17.92
C LEU A 203 -2.56 18.36 -16.72
N GLU A 204 -2.76 17.83 -15.52
CA GLU A 204 -2.13 18.38 -14.30
C GLU A 204 -0.62 18.07 -14.19
N ALA A 205 -0.13 17.02 -14.84
CA ALA A 205 1.29 16.66 -14.85
C ALA A 205 2.12 17.58 -15.77
N VAL A 206 1.51 18.17 -16.79
CA VAL A 206 2.18 19.05 -17.76
C VAL A 206 2.32 20.50 -17.24
N SER A 207 1.50 20.93 -16.27
CA SER A 207 1.45 22.35 -15.87
C SER A 207 2.49 22.77 -14.82
N GLY A 208 3.29 21.87 -14.24
CA GLY A 208 4.30 22.18 -13.19
C GLY A 208 3.74 22.72 -11.86
N GLN A 209 2.52 23.26 -11.85
CA GLN A 209 1.86 23.89 -10.71
C GLN A 209 1.58 22.90 -9.58
N ARG A 210 1.22 21.64 -9.87
CA ARG A 210 1.02 20.62 -8.82
C ARG A 210 2.31 20.22 -8.13
N LEU A 211 3.42 20.20 -8.86
CA LEU A 211 4.73 19.92 -8.24
C LEU A 211 5.12 21.06 -7.31
N ALA A 212 4.91 22.31 -7.74
CA ALA A 212 5.16 23.49 -6.93
C ALA A 212 4.25 23.53 -5.68
N GLN A 213 2.93 23.37 -5.86
CA GLN A 213 1.98 23.35 -4.74
C GLN A 213 2.25 22.18 -3.79
N GLY A 214 2.49 20.97 -4.31
CA GLY A 214 2.84 19.80 -3.50
C GLY A 214 4.13 20.00 -2.71
N THR A 215 5.11 20.70 -3.30
CA THR A 215 6.35 21.10 -2.62
C THR A 215 6.06 22.08 -1.48
N VAL A 216 5.29 23.15 -1.74
CA VAL A 216 4.90 24.13 -0.71
C VAL A 216 4.11 23.47 0.43
N GLU A 217 3.15 22.61 0.12
CA GLU A 217 2.35 21.89 1.13
C GLU A 217 3.17 20.87 1.93
N ARG A 218 4.17 20.25 1.30
CA ARG A 218 5.13 19.38 1.98
C ARG A 218 6.00 20.20 2.94
N ASP A 219 6.60 21.27 2.44
CA ASP A 219 7.54 22.08 3.22
C ASP A 219 6.84 22.77 4.40
N ARG A 220 5.60 23.21 4.21
CA ARG A 220 4.73 23.68 5.30
C ARG A 220 4.50 22.61 6.37
N ALA A 221 4.21 21.37 5.96
CA ALA A 221 4.00 20.27 6.92
C ALA A 221 5.29 19.90 7.66
N ILE A 222 6.44 19.96 6.99
CA ILE A 222 7.76 19.77 7.61
C ILE A 222 8.05 20.86 8.64
N ALA A 223 7.72 22.13 8.35
CA ALA A 223 7.90 23.23 9.30
C ALA A 223 7.05 23.05 10.58
N VAL A 224 5.82 22.56 10.44
CA VAL A 224 4.97 22.20 11.60
C VAL A 224 5.60 21.06 12.41
N GLN A 225 6.20 20.07 11.74
CA GLN A 225 6.92 18.99 12.43
C GLN A 225 8.11 19.52 13.23
N ALA A 226 8.91 20.42 12.66
CA ALA A 226 10.06 21.03 13.31
C ALA A 226 9.69 21.76 14.61
N THR A 227 8.49 22.37 14.65
CA THR A 227 7.98 23.06 15.83
C THR A 227 7.53 22.09 16.93
N ASN A 228 6.86 20.99 16.53
CA ASN A 228 6.19 20.10 17.47
C ASN A 228 7.01 18.86 17.86
N ASN A 229 8.04 18.51 17.10
CA ASN A 229 8.83 17.27 17.25
C ASN A 229 10.28 17.52 16.81
N LYS A 230 11.00 18.35 17.55
CA LYS A 230 12.34 18.81 17.17
C LYS A 230 13.31 17.64 16.94
N ASP A 231 13.42 16.71 17.89
CA ASP A 231 14.38 15.60 17.79
C ASP A 231 14.12 14.71 16.57
N LEU A 232 12.84 14.37 16.32
CA LEU A 232 12.46 13.60 15.15
C LEU A 232 12.69 14.40 13.85
N HIS A 233 12.43 15.70 13.86
CA HIS A 233 12.69 16.56 12.71
C HIS A 233 14.18 16.64 12.39
N ASP A 234 15.02 16.88 13.39
CA ASP A 234 16.47 16.98 13.25
C ASP A 234 17.03 15.68 12.66
N ALA A 235 16.60 14.52 13.18
CA ALA A 235 17.00 13.22 12.63
C ALA A 235 16.49 12.98 11.20
N LEU A 236 15.23 13.30 10.91
CA LEU A 236 14.67 13.17 9.55
C LEU A 236 15.25 14.19 8.57
N SER A 237 15.79 15.32 9.04
CA SER A 237 16.39 16.34 8.18
C SER A 237 17.64 15.80 7.47
N GLN A 238 18.37 14.91 8.14
CA GLN A 238 19.57 14.25 7.62
C GLN A 238 19.28 13.18 6.54
N LEU A 239 18.06 12.63 6.52
CA LEU A 239 17.66 11.62 5.54
C LEU A 239 17.41 12.23 4.16
N ASP A 240 18.26 12.03 3.16
CA ASP A 240 17.99 12.54 1.81
C ASP A 240 16.74 11.88 1.19
N TRP A 241 15.95 12.66 0.43
CA TRP A 241 14.82 12.12 -0.34
C TRP A 241 15.23 11.04 -1.35
N ARG A 242 16.46 11.10 -1.86
CA ARG A 242 17.07 10.09 -2.74
C ARG A 242 17.34 8.80 -1.98
N ASP A 243 17.81 8.89 -0.73
CA ASP A 243 18.10 7.73 0.11
C ASP A 243 16.85 6.92 0.43
N ILE A 244 15.69 7.56 0.60
CA ILE A 244 14.39 6.87 0.79
C ILE A 244 14.09 5.89 -0.35
N ARG A 245 14.43 6.25 -1.59
CA ARG A 245 14.23 5.39 -2.78
C ARG A 245 15.37 4.40 -2.99
N ALA A 246 16.53 4.66 -2.42
CA ALA A 246 17.73 3.85 -2.57
C ALA A 246 17.83 2.69 -1.56
N VAL A 247 16.85 2.53 -0.65
CA VAL A 247 16.82 1.41 0.30
C VAL A 247 16.61 0.10 -0.45
N LYS A 248 17.69 -0.66 -0.66
CA LYS A 248 17.64 -1.94 -1.38
C LYS A 248 16.75 -2.95 -0.65
N GLY A 249 15.90 -3.63 -1.40
CA GLY A 249 14.95 -4.61 -0.86
C GLY A 249 13.73 -4.02 -0.17
N ALA A 250 13.60 -2.69 -0.05
CA ALA A 250 12.38 -2.09 0.48
C ALA A 250 11.25 -2.19 -0.54
N GLY A 251 10.09 -2.71 -0.10
CA GLY A 251 8.86 -2.69 -0.90
C GLY A 251 8.27 -1.28 -1.03
N ALA A 252 7.35 -1.10 -1.97
CA ALA A 252 6.70 0.19 -2.25
C ALA A 252 6.04 0.80 -1.00
N SER A 253 5.38 -0.02 -0.18
CA SER A 253 4.76 0.42 1.08
C SER A 253 5.77 0.97 2.09
N THR A 254 6.94 0.33 2.21
CA THR A 254 8.02 0.79 3.11
C THR A 254 8.57 2.14 2.65
N VAL A 255 8.87 2.27 1.36
CA VAL A 255 9.34 3.53 0.75
C VAL A 255 8.30 4.64 0.91
N GLN A 256 7.01 4.32 0.69
CA GLN A 256 5.92 5.27 0.86
C GLN A 256 5.77 5.74 2.31
N THR A 257 5.90 4.85 3.28
CA THR A 257 5.83 5.22 4.70
C THR A 257 7.00 6.10 5.11
N LEU A 258 8.23 5.79 4.69
CA LEU A 258 9.39 6.67 4.92
C LEU A 258 9.17 8.05 4.31
N PHE A 259 8.70 8.12 3.07
CA PHE A 259 8.39 9.37 2.39
C PHE A 259 7.34 10.18 3.17
N ARG A 260 6.23 9.54 3.59
CA ARG A 260 5.16 10.21 4.32
C ARG A 260 5.56 10.60 5.73
N LEU A 261 6.45 9.84 6.37
CA LEU A 261 7.03 10.18 7.66
C LEU A 261 7.89 11.45 7.53
N LYS A 262 8.85 11.49 6.60
CA LYS A 262 9.69 12.66 6.35
C LYS A 262 8.89 13.89 5.91
N ALA A 263 7.81 13.68 5.15
CA ALA A 263 6.93 14.77 4.69
C ALA A 263 5.89 15.24 5.73
N ASN A 264 5.84 14.61 6.91
CA ASN A 264 4.79 14.83 7.92
C ASN A 264 3.35 14.68 7.35
N LYS A 265 3.10 13.61 6.57
CA LYS A 265 1.82 13.33 5.89
C LYS A 265 1.16 12.02 6.33
N LEU A 266 1.58 11.44 7.44
CA LEU A 266 0.91 10.29 8.05
C LEU A 266 -0.30 10.75 8.87
N LYS A 267 -1.46 10.10 8.66
CA LYS A 267 -2.72 10.49 9.32
C LYS A 267 -2.76 9.94 10.74
N LEU A 268 -2.66 10.83 11.72
CA LEU A 268 -2.59 10.50 13.15
C LEU A 268 -3.94 10.34 13.84
N TRP A 269 -5.06 10.62 13.17
CA TRP A 269 -6.40 10.45 13.74
C TRP A 269 -6.62 9.02 14.29
N ASN A 270 -7.21 8.94 15.48
CA ASN A 270 -7.64 7.71 16.10
C ASN A 270 -9.12 7.48 15.82
N TYR A 271 -9.40 6.47 15.01
CA TYR A 271 -10.77 6.13 14.65
C TYR A 271 -11.51 5.35 15.75
N VAL A 272 -10.79 4.74 16.68
CA VAL A 272 -11.39 3.97 17.79
C VAL A 272 -12.07 4.94 18.78
N HIS A 273 -11.41 6.07 19.07
CA HIS A 273 -11.92 7.07 20.01
C HIS A 273 -12.43 8.34 19.33
N SER A 274 -12.33 8.43 18.00
CA SER A 274 -12.71 9.61 17.22
C SER A 274 -12.03 10.90 17.70
N ASP A 275 -10.73 10.82 17.98
CA ASP A 275 -9.93 11.92 18.50
C ASP A 275 -8.47 11.86 17.99
N GLY A 276 -7.61 12.71 18.56
CA GLY A 276 -6.18 12.74 18.29
C GLY A 276 -5.33 11.84 19.20
N SER A 277 -5.92 10.92 19.97
CA SER A 277 -5.19 10.07 20.92
C SER A 277 -4.44 8.92 20.25
N CYS A 278 -3.61 8.19 20.99
CA CYS A 278 -3.00 6.97 20.47
C CYS A 278 -3.99 5.80 20.62
N PRO A 279 -4.17 4.92 19.62
CA PRO A 279 -5.05 3.77 19.77
C PRO A 279 -4.47 2.68 20.70
N HIS A 280 -3.24 2.84 21.20
CA HIS A 280 -2.63 1.88 22.13
C HIS A 280 -3.12 2.14 23.56
N GLY A 281 -3.60 1.09 24.24
CA GLY A 281 -4.26 1.21 25.55
C GLY A 281 -3.40 1.78 26.68
N GLU A 282 -2.08 1.62 26.62
CA GLU A 282 -1.14 2.15 27.63
C GLU A 282 -0.70 3.60 27.36
N CYS A 283 -1.09 4.19 26.24
CA CYS A 283 -0.73 5.58 25.93
C CYS A 283 -1.71 6.56 26.59
N PRO A 284 -1.22 7.75 27.03
CA PRO A 284 -2.09 8.82 27.51
C PRO A 284 -3.13 9.20 26.45
N ARG A 285 -4.38 9.41 26.87
CA ARG A 285 -5.50 9.75 25.97
C ARG A 285 -5.72 11.25 25.83
N ASP A 286 -5.28 12.00 26.82
CA ASP A 286 -5.42 13.45 26.96
C ASP A 286 -4.40 14.25 26.14
N VAL A 287 -3.36 13.60 25.63
CA VAL A 287 -2.31 14.24 24.83
C VAL A 287 -2.52 13.96 23.34
N PRO A 288 -2.67 14.99 22.48
CA PRO A 288 -2.67 14.81 21.04
C PRO A 288 -1.39 14.13 20.58
N ILE A 289 -1.51 13.04 19.82
CA ILE A 289 -0.34 12.29 19.39
C ILE A 289 0.44 13.04 18.32
N SER A 290 1.74 12.86 18.37
CA SER A 290 2.67 13.30 17.36
C SER A 290 3.29 12.12 16.60
N LEU A 291 4.05 12.40 15.53
CA LEU A 291 4.82 11.35 14.86
C LEU A 291 5.94 10.82 15.77
N GLN A 292 6.55 11.68 16.59
CA GLN A 292 7.53 11.25 17.58
C GLN A 292 6.90 10.28 18.57
N HIS A 293 5.68 10.56 19.04
CA HIS A 293 4.96 9.62 19.87
C HIS A 293 4.77 8.27 19.18
N VAL A 294 4.24 8.26 17.94
CA VAL A 294 3.95 7.02 17.21
C VAL A 294 5.20 6.18 16.94
N PHE A 295 6.30 6.81 16.52
CA PHE A 295 7.49 6.10 16.05
C PHE A 295 8.58 5.97 17.11
N TRP A 296 8.47 6.62 18.26
CA TRP A 296 9.52 6.58 19.29
C TRP A 296 8.97 6.31 20.69
N GLU A 297 7.98 7.08 21.15
CA GLU A 297 7.60 7.09 22.57
C GLU A 297 6.56 6.02 22.93
N CYS A 298 5.71 5.67 21.96
CA CYS A 298 4.65 4.68 22.10
C CYS A 298 5.25 3.34 22.58
N PRO A 299 4.63 2.63 23.55
CA PRO A 299 5.16 1.36 24.07
C PRO A 299 5.45 0.31 22.99
N ILE A 300 4.64 0.26 21.92
CA ILE A 300 4.90 -0.62 20.77
C ILE A 300 6.17 -0.21 20.04
N ALA A 301 6.37 1.09 19.80
CA ALA A 301 7.56 1.60 19.13
C ALA A 301 8.81 1.35 19.98
N LYS A 302 8.76 1.63 21.29
CA LYS A 302 9.84 1.31 22.23
C LYS A 302 10.21 -0.17 22.22
N ALA A 303 9.20 -1.05 22.23
CA ALA A 303 9.44 -2.49 22.15
C ALA A 303 10.09 -2.89 20.82
N ALA A 304 9.62 -2.34 19.70
CA ALA A 304 10.19 -2.58 18.38
C ALA A 304 11.65 -2.13 18.27
N TRP A 305 11.97 -0.93 18.76
CA TRP A 305 13.34 -0.41 18.77
C TRP A 305 14.25 -1.17 19.73
N LYS A 306 13.72 -1.63 20.87
CA LYS A 306 14.45 -2.52 21.78
C LYS A 306 14.82 -3.85 21.09
N ASP A 307 13.89 -4.44 20.34
CA ASP A 307 14.18 -5.66 19.57
C ASP A 307 15.19 -5.42 18.45
N PHE A 308 15.08 -4.28 17.76
CA PHE A 308 16.05 -3.84 16.78
C PHE A 308 17.45 -3.71 17.40
N ASP A 309 17.57 -2.99 18.52
CA ASP A 309 18.82 -2.81 19.27
C ASP A 309 19.41 -4.15 19.72
N ILE A 310 18.60 -5.07 20.25
CA ILE A 310 19.05 -6.42 20.63
C ILE A 310 19.65 -7.17 19.41
N ARG A 311 19.00 -7.11 18.24
CA ARG A 311 19.49 -7.77 17.02
C ARG A 311 20.83 -7.18 16.57
N TRP A 312 20.99 -5.86 16.62
CA TRP A 312 22.21 -5.20 16.18
C TRP A 312 23.36 -5.30 17.20
N ARG A 313 23.09 -5.29 18.51
CA ARG A 313 24.12 -5.55 19.53
C ARG A 313 24.72 -6.96 19.42
N ARG A 314 23.93 -7.96 18.97
CA ARG A 314 24.46 -9.32 18.70
C ARG A 314 25.51 -9.34 17.60
N LEU A 315 25.45 -8.37 16.67
CA LEU A 315 26.48 -8.15 15.67
C LEU A 315 27.70 -7.38 16.20
N GLY A 316 27.73 -7.08 17.50
CA GLY A 316 28.81 -6.32 18.13
C GLY A 316 28.84 -4.85 17.70
N HIS A 317 27.71 -4.30 17.28
CA HIS A 317 27.58 -2.85 17.12
C HIS A 317 27.42 -2.25 18.52
N ASN A 318 28.25 -1.26 18.86
CA ASN A 318 27.90 -0.31 19.91
C ASN A 318 26.84 0.58 19.28
N VAL A 319 25.57 0.17 19.37
CA VAL A 319 24.46 0.97 18.85
C VAL A 319 24.65 2.39 19.38
N PRO A 320 24.72 3.41 18.50
CA PRO A 320 25.13 4.74 18.89
C PRO A 320 24.24 5.23 20.04
N ALA A 321 24.82 6.02 20.95
CA ALA A 321 24.08 6.58 22.08
C ALA A 321 22.84 7.36 21.60
N ASN A 322 22.89 7.90 20.38
CA ASN A 322 21.77 8.51 19.70
C ASN A 322 21.12 7.59 18.64
N LEU A 323 20.58 6.46 19.08
CA LEU A 323 19.87 5.49 18.22
C LEU A 323 18.75 6.15 17.38
N ILE A 324 18.09 7.20 17.90
CA ILE A 324 17.07 7.95 17.16
C ILE A 324 17.66 8.53 15.89
N GLU A 325 18.73 9.31 16.02
CA GLU A 325 19.34 10.05 14.93
C GLU A 325 19.83 9.09 13.84
N SER A 326 20.55 8.04 14.21
CA SER A 326 21.07 7.05 13.25
C SER A 326 19.96 6.25 12.55
N CYS A 327 18.87 5.91 13.27
CA CYS A 327 17.73 5.25 12.65
C CYS A 327 16.98 6.18 11.69
N PHE A 328 16.57 7.38 12.11
CA PHE A 328 15.73 8.23 11.24
C PHE A 328 16.51 8.94 10.13
N SER A 329 17.84 9.06 10.24
CA SER A 329 18.72 9.46 9.13
C SER A 329 19.00 8.31 8.15
N LEU A 330 18.68 7.06 8.52
CA LEU A 330 19.16 5.83 7.86
C LEU A 330 20.70 5.75 7.76
N GLY A 331 21.41 6.51 8.59
CA GLY A 331 22.86 6.55 8.69
C GLY A 331 23.38 5.41 9.55
N LEU A 332 24.43 4.74 9.08
CA LEU A 332 25.21 3.78 9.84
C LEU A 332 26.62 4.35 9.99
N ASP A 333 26.96 4.80 11.21
CA ASP A 333 28.22 5.48 11.49
C ASP A 333 29.44 4.59 11.21
N ASP A 334 29.36 3.30 11.57
CA ASP A 334 30.44 2.35 11.36
C ASP A 334 29.94 0.91 11.13
N THR A 335 30.79 0.05 10.57
CA THR A 335 30.52 -1.39 10.47
C THR A 335 30.64 -2.03 11.85
N PRO A 336 29.65 -2.81 12.32
CA PRO A 336 29.82 -3.56 13.57
C PRO A 336 31.08 -4.45 13.54
N THR A 337 31.99 -4.27 14.50
CA THR A 337 33.28 -4.99 14.51
C THR A 337 33.13 -6.51 14.63
N ARG A 338 32.05 -7.02 15.28
CA ARG A 338 31.79 -8.48 15.30
C ARG A 338 31.07 -8.98 14.05
N ALA A 339 30.29 -8.13 13.35
CA ALA A 339 29.78 -8.44 12.01
C ALA A 339 30.96 -8.67 11.06
N TRP A 340 31.96 -7.81 11.13
CA TRP A 340 33.21 -7.96 10.39
C TRP A 340 33.88 -9.32 10.65
N ARG A 341 34.12 -9.68 11.92
CA ARG A 341 34.71 -10.98 12.28
C ARG A 341 33.87 -12.16 11.80
N THR A 342 32.56 -12.11 12.00
CA THR A 342 31.64 -13.21 11.62
C THR A 342 31.69 -13.48 10.12
N VAL A 343 31.77 -12.42 9.31
CA VAL A 343 31.87 -12.57 7.86
C VAL A 343 33.29 -13.00 7.46
N CYS A 344 34.35 -12.49 8.11
CA CYS A 344 35.72 -12.98 7.88
C CYS A 344 35.85 -14.48 8.16
N ASP A 345 35.26 -14.96 9.26
CA ASP A 345 35.27 -16.39 9.64
C ASP A 345 34.54 -17.26 8.60
N HIS A 346 33.46 -16.74 8.01
CA HIS A 346 32.71 -17.43 6.95
C HIS A 346 33.38 -17.35 5.58
N VAL A 347 34.08 -16.25 5.29
CA VAL A 347 34.73 -16.03 4.00
C VAL A 347 36.24 -16.17 4.13
N ARG A 348 36.69 -17.35 4.57
CA ARG A 348 38.07 -17.77 4.93
C ARG A 348 39.25 -17.37 4.01
N ALA A 349 39.05 -16.60 2.94
CA ALA A 349 40.08 -16.12 2.01
C ALA A 349 40.03 -14.61 1.74
N ALA A 350 39.15 -13.86 2.42
CA ALA A 350 38.95 -12.45 2.17
C ALA A 350 39.96 -11.61 2.96
N GLY A 351 41.12 -11.32 2.38
CA GLY A 351 42.00 -10.29 2.95
C GLY A 351 41.27 -8.95 3.13
N THR A 352 41.96 -7.95 3.70
CA THR A 352 41.45 -6.58 3.93
C THR A 352 40.88 -5.89 2.69
N LYS A 353 41.13 -6.41 1.47
CA LYS A 353 40.61 -5.92 0.19
C LYS A 353 39.08 -5.97 0.03
N HIS A 354 38.35 -6.59 0.96
CA HIS A 354 36.87 -6.70 0.89
C HIS A 354 36.12 -5.90 1.96
N CYS A 355 36.82 -5.04 2.73
CA CYS A 355 36.20 -4.15 3.72
C CYS A 355 35.03 -3.33 3.13
N ASP A 356 35.24 -2.73 1.96
CA ASP A 356 34.26 -1.84 1.32
C ASP A 356 32.96 -2.57 0.97
N VAL A 357 33.08 -3.80 0.43
CA VAL A 357 31.92 -4.64 0.06
C VAL A 357 31.09 -4.98 1.30
N LEU A 358 31.75 -5.24 2.42
CA LEU A 358 31.09 -5.61 3.68
C LEU A 358 30.47 -4.40 4.38
N TYR A 359 31.09 -3.23 4.29
CA TYR A 359 30.47 -1.99 4.74
C TYR A 359 29.21 -1.68 3.92
N GLU A 360 29.26 -1.83 2.60
CA GLU A 360 28.09 -1.65 1.74
C GLU A 360 26.94 -2.60 2.13
N VAL A 361 27.22 -3.88 2.33
CA VAL A 361 26.21 -4.87 2.72
C VAL A 361 25.65 -4.56 4.11
N SER A 362 26.50 -4.22 5.08
CA SER A 362 26.09 -3.81 6.42
C SER A 362 25.18 -2.59 6.39
N ARG A 363 25.54 -1.58 5.58
CA ARG A 363 24.74 -0.37 5.38
C ARG A 363 23.41 -0.68 4.72
N ASP A 364 23.37 -1.54 3.70
CA ASP A 364 22.12 -1.94 3.04
C ASP A 364 21.19 -2.68 4.02
N LEU A 365 21.74 -3.58 4.85
CA LEU A 365 20.99 -4.29 5.90
C LEU A 365 20.49 -3.33 6.99
N TRP A 366 21.32 -2.37 7.42
CA TRP A 366 20.92 -1.33 8.38
C TRP A 366 19.73 -0.54 7.84
N ARG A 367 19.89 0.06 6.65
CA ARG A 367 18.85 0.87 6.00
C ARG A 367 17.54 0.09 5.86
N LEU A 368 17.62 -1.16 5.41
CA LEU A 368 16.44 -2.00 5.23
C LEU A 368 15.77 -2.36 6.56
N THR A 369 16.54 -2.79 7.58
CA THR A 369 15.95 -3.20 8.86
C THR A 369 15.35 -2.02 9.62
N VAL A 370 15.96 -0.84 9.55
CA VAL A 370 15.41 0.40 10.09
C VAL A 370 14.12 0.76 9.36
N ALA A 371 14.14 0.80 8.03
CA ALA A 371 12.97 1.11 7.21
C ALA A 371 11.81 0.12 7.45
N ALA A 372 12.12 -1.18 7.52
CA ALA A 372 11.16 -2.23 7.82
C ALA A 372 10.58 -2.08 9.23
N THR A 373 11.40 -1.71 10.22
CA THR A 373 10.94 -1.45 11.60
C THR A 373 9.97 -0.27 11.63
N ILE A 374 10.30 0.84 10.96
CA ILE A 374 9.40 2.00 10.82
C ILE A 374 8.08 1.58 10.18
N GLN A 375 8.13 0.87 9.04
CA GLN A 375 6.92 0.39 8.37
C GLN A 375 6.09 -0.53 9.28
N ALA A 376 6.75 -1.40 10.03
CA ALA A 376 6.10 -2.34 10.92
C ALA A 376 5.40 -1.65 12.11
N ILE A 377 6.04 -0.64 12.73
CA ILE A 377 5.42 0.21 13.75
C ILE A 377 4.16 0.88 13.19
N TRP A 378 4.24 1.42 11.98
CA TRP A 378 3.10 2.05 11.32
C TRP A 378 1.96 1.04 11.08
N CYS A 379 2.28 -0.14 10.54
CA CYS A 379 1.30 -1.22 10.34
C CYS A 379 0.65 -1.67 11.65
N ALA A 380 1.42 -1.82 12.73
CA ALA A 380 0.90 -2.18 14.06
C ALA A 380 -0.10 -1.12 14.56
N ARG A 381 0.23 0.17 14.39
CA ARG A 381 -0.69 1.28 14.71
C ARG A 381 -1.95 1.28 13.84
N LEU A 382 -1.86 0.89 12.58
CA LEU A 382 -3.02 0.74 11.71
C LEU A 382 -3.89 -0.46 12.11
N ARG A 383 -3.26 -1.57 12.52
CA ARG A 383 -3.95 -2.78 12.98
C ARG A 383 -4.79 -2.52 14.24
N LEU A 384 -4.27 -1.73 15.18
CA LEU A 384 -5.02 -1.29 16.36
C LEU A 384 -6.32 -0.53 16.03
N ARG A 385 -6.50 -0.03 14.79
CA ARG A 385 -7.78 0.56 14.36
C ARG A 385 -8.88 -0.49 14.14
N HIS A 386 -8.48 -1.72 13.83
CA HIS A 386 -9.37 -2.83 13.52
C HIS A 386 -9.45 -3.82 14.68
N GLU A 387 -8.36 -3.94 15.44
CA GLU A 387 -8.20 -4.83 16.58
C GLU A 387 -7.70 -4.00 17.79
N PRO A 388 -8.55 -3.18 18.43
CA PRO A 388 -8.13 -2.30 19.53
C PRO A 388 -7.59 -3.08 20.73
N ASP A 389 -8.07 -4.30 20.93
CA ASP A 389 -7.65 -5.21 22.00
C ASP A 389 -6.46 -6.11 21.60
N ALA A 390 -5.79 -5.81 20.47
CA ALA A 390 -4.63 -6.58 20.05
C ALA A 390 -3.53 -6.50 21.11
N LEU A 391 -3.15 -7.66 21.64
CA LEU A 391 -2.11 -7.76 22.66
C LEU A 391 -0.78 -7.20 22.13
N GLN A 392 -0.03 -6.52 23.01
CA GLN A 392 1.30 -5.99 22.68
C GLN A 392 2.23 -7.07 22.12
N SER A 393 2.13 -8.31 22.63
CA SER A 393 2.88 -9.47 22.15
C SER A 393 2.54 -9.82 20.68
N THR A 394 1.28 -9.76 20.29
CA THR A 394 0.82 -9.99 18.92
C THR A 394 1.35 -8.92 17.97
N LEU A 395 1.33 -7.65 18.40
CA LEU A 395 1.84 -6.53 17.61
C LEU A 395 3.36 -6.62 17.45
N ARG A 396 4.08 -6.94 18.53
CA ARG A 396 5.53 -7.17 18.51
C ARG A 396 5.90 -8.35 17.60
N ALA A 397 5.15 -9.45 17.64
CA ALA A 397 5.36 -10.59 16.75
C ALA A 397 5.16 -10.20 15.28
N ALA A 398 4.11 -9.42 14.95
CA ALA A 398 3.90 -8.91 13.60
C ALA A 398 5.04 -8.00 13.12
N ILE A 399 5.61 -7.21 14.03
CA ILE A 399 6.77 -6.36 13.74
C ILE A 399 8.00 -7.21 13.41
N CYS A 400 8.33 -8.19 14.25
CA CYS A 400 9.44 -9.12 14.01
C CYS A 400 9.29 -9.84 12.67
N VAL A 401 8.10 -10.36 12.37
CA VAL A 401 7.81 -11.05 11.09
C VAL A 401 8.04 -10.12 9.89
N THR A 402 7.64 -8.85 10.00
CA THR A 402 7.83 -7.86 8.92
C THR A 402 9.32 -7.63 8.65
N VAL A 403 10.13 -7.48 9.70
CA VAL A 403 11.59 -7.30 9.58
C VAL A 403 12.26 -8.56 9.04
N ASP A 404 11.87 -9.74 9.54
CA ASP A 404 12.44 -11.03 9.11
C ASP A 404 12.12 -11.34 7.64
N ASN A 405 10.93 -10.97 7.17
CA ASN A 405 10.54 -11.07 5.76
C ASN A 405 11.38 -10.12 4.89
N ALA A 406 11.55 -8.85 5.30
CA ALA A 406 12.40 -7.91 4.58
C ALA A 406 13.85 -8.42 4.44
N LEU A 407 14.41 -8.98 5.52
CA LEU A 407 15.73 -9.61 5.48
C LEU A 407 15.79 -10.81 4.52
N ARG A 408 14.74 -11.65 4.47
CA ARG A 408 14.64 -12.77 3.52
C ARG A 408 14.61 -12.27 2.08
N ASP A 409 13.86 -11.22 1.81
CA ASP A 409 13.72 -10.63 0.47
C ASP A 409 15.04 -10.04 -0.02
N LEU A 410 15.79 -9.35 0.86
CA LEU A 410 17.11 -8.83 0.52
C LEU A 410 18.10 -9.94 0.18
N VAL A 411 18.11 -11.03 0.97
CA VAL A 411 18.94 -12.19 0.67
C VAL A 411 18.57 -12.76 -0.69
N SER A 412 17.28 -12.93 -1.00
CA SER A 412 16.81 -13.40 -2.30
C SER A 412 17.24 -12.49 -3.45
N LEU A 413 17.15 -11.17 -3.27
CA LEU A 413 17.61 -10.20 -4.24
C LEU A 413 19.13 -10.26 -4.47
N SER A 414 19.91 -10.51 -3.42
CA SER A 414 21.37 -10.60 -3.52
C SER A 414 21.83 -11.73 -4.46
N TYR A 415 21.06 -12.83 -4.60
CA TYR A 415 21.34 -13.90 -5.56
C TYR A 415 21.32 -13.45 -7.03
N LYS A 416 20.55 -12.42 -7.37
CA LYS A 416 20.41 -11.96 -8.75
C LYS A 416 21.61 -11.13 -9.23
N PHE A 417 22.46 -10.66 -8.31
CA PHE A 417 23.55 -9.73 -8.62
C PHE A 417 24.95 -10.35 -8.58
N ASP A 418 25.12 -11.52 -7.94
CA ASP A 418 26.39 -12.26 -7.97
C ASP A 418 26.48 -13.12 -9.24
N THR A 419 26.78 -12.48 -10.37
CA THR A 419 27.16 -13.18 -11.61
C THR A 419 28.67 -13.33 -11.77
N ASP A 420 29.46 -12.61 -10.97
CA ASP A 420 30.91 -12.59 -11.05
C ASP A 420 31.53 -13.35 -9.86
N ILE A 421 31.92 -14.59 -10.12
CA ILE A 421 32.48 -15.55 -9.14
C ILE A 421 33.84 -15.08 -8.58
N SER A 422 34.50 -14.10 -9.23
CA SER A 422 35.84 -13.64 -8.88
C SER A 422 35.93 -12.67 -7.69
N LYS A 423 34.79 -12.13 -7.22
CA LYS A 423 34.72 -11.22 -6.07
C LYS A 423 33.99 -11.90 -4.92
N LEU A 424 34.34 -11.53 -3.69
CA LEU A 424 33.63 -11.98 -2.48
C LEU A 424 32.12 -11.90 -2.72
N PRO A 425 31.37 -13.03 -2.68
CA PRO A 425 29.97 -13.01 -3.10
C PRO A 425 29.21 -12.13 -2.12
N LYS A 426 28.69 -10.98 -2.60
CA LYS A 426 27.88 -10.06 -1.78
C LYS A 426 26.73 -10.82 -1.12
N ASN A 427 26.23 -11.86 -1.79
CA ASN A 427 25.22 -12.78 -1.28
C ASN A 427 25.66 -13.56 -0.03
N ALA A 428 26.88 -14.10 -0.02
CA ALA A 428 27.37 -14.87 1.13
C ALA A 428 27.46 -13.98 2.39
N ALA A 429 27.98 -12.76 2.23
CA ALA A 429 28.02 -11.76 3.30
C ALA A 429 26.60 -11.34 3.74
N THR A 430 25.72 -11.03 2.78
CA THR A 430 24.33 -10.63 3.05
C THR A 430 23.59 -11.71 3.83
N ARG A 431 23.73 -12.97 3.43
CA ARG A 431 23.10 -14.12 4.09
C ARG A 431 23.63 -14.31 5.51
N ALA A 432 24.95 -14.35 5.69
CA ALA A 432 25.57 -14.56 6.99
C ALA A 432 25.13 -13.49 8.01
N LEU A 433 25.08 -12.22 7.58
CA LEU A 433 24.61 -11.12 8.43
C LEU A 433 23.09 -11.17 8.68
N ALA A 434 22.29 -11.44 7.63
CA ALA A 434 20.84 -11.56 7.77
C ALA A 434 20.44 -12.71 8.71
N ASP A 435 21.13 -13.85 8.65
CA ASP A 435 20.85 -15.00 9.51
C ASP A 435 21.20 -14.71 10.99
N ARG A 436 22.27 -13.94 11.24
CA ARG A 436 22.59 -13.45 12.59
C ARG A 436 21.56 -12.45 13.12
N LEU A 437 21.05 -11.57 12.26
CA LEU A 437 19.98 -10.63 12.61
C LEU A 437 18.64 -11.34 12.86
N LYS A 438 18.35 -12.44 12.16
CA LYS A 438 17.20 -13.31 12.39
C LYS A 438 17.33 -14.17 13.64
N GLY A 439 18.58 -14.43 14.07
CA GLY A 439 18.97 -15.26 15.22
C GLY A 439 17.86 -15.45 16.25
N THR A 440 17.27 -16.62 16.18
CA THR A 440 16.07 -17.12 16.85
C THR A 440 15.87 -16.60 18.28
N ILE A 441 14.69 -16.02 18.55
CA ILE A 441 14.06 -15.93 19.89
C ILE A 441 13.31 -17.25 20.16
N ASN A 442 13.83 -18.39 19.70
CA ASN A 442 13.22 -19.71 19.90
C ASN A 442 13.83 -20.40 21.13
N GLY A 443 13.53 -19.86 22.31
CA GLY A 443 13.48 -20.61 23.56
C GLY A 443 14.80 -21.02 24.23
N THR A 444 15.97 -20.90 23.59
CA THR A 444 17.25 -21.04 24.29
C THR A 444 17.80 -19.66 24.62
N ILE A 445 17.70 -19.27 25.90
CA ILE A 445 18.47 -18.15 26.44
C ILE A 445 19.94 -18.55 26.27
N LEU A 446 20.57 -18.12 25.18
CA LEU A 446 22.01 -17.94 25.18
C LEU A 446 22.27 -16.78 26.14
N SER A 447 22.59 -17.12 27.39
CA SER A 447 23.21 -16.17 28.30
C SER A 447 24.35 -15.48 27.53
N PRO A 448 24.48 -14.15 27.63
CA PRO A 448 25.58 -13.47 26.98
C PRO A 448 26.88 -14.10 27.48
N PRO A 449 27.84 -14.43 26.58
CA PRO A 449 29.18 -14.75 27.04
C PRO A 449 29.71 -13.49 27.73
N ILE A 450 30.03 -13.64 29.02
CA ILE A 450 30.70 -12.62 29.84
C ILE A 450 32.04 -12.27 29.18
#